data_AF-A0A847A9R4-F1
#
_entry.id   AF-A0A847A9R4-F1
#
_cell.length_a   1.000
_cell.length_b   1.000
_cell.length_c   1.000
_cell.angle_alpha   90.00
_cell.angle_beta   90.00
_cell.angle_gamma   90.00
#
_symmetry.space_group_name_H-M   'P 1'
#
loop_
_entity.id
_entity.type
_entity.pdbx_description
1 polymer ?
#
loop_
_entity_poly.entity_id
_entity_poly.type
_entity_poly.pdbx_seq_one_letter_code
_entity_poly.pdbx_strand_id
1 'polypeptide(L)' 'GTSHFVWRVEGTDKLFVRKMPVEILGYREDMALVKGAAPGDRIVTAGVSLLLEGDPVTLYTPPGQ' A
#
# COMPACT_ATOMS: atom_id res chain seq x y z
N GLY A 1 -14.73 -16.34 1.22
CA GLY A 1 -13.49 -16.14 0.46
C GLY A 1 -12.68 -15.07 1.15
N THR A 2 -11.36 -15.19 1.16
CA THR A 2 -10.46 -14.19 1.76
C THR A 2 -10.41 -12.96 0.83
N SER A 3 -10.73 -11.78 1.37
CA SER A 3 -10.56 -10.51 0.63
C SER A 3 -9.18 -9.95 0.94
N HIS A 4 -8.39 -9.70 -0.10
CA HIS A 4 -7.05 -9.13 0.02
C HIS A 4 -7.11 -7.62 -0.21
N PHE A 5 -6.20 -6.88 0.44
CA PHE A 5 -6.08 -5.44 0.26
C PHE A 5 -4.62 -5.02 0.38
N VAL A 6 -4.33 -3.84 -0.15
CA VAL A 6 -3.08 -3.11 0.10
C VAL A 6 -3.41 -1.76 0.75
N TRP A 7 -2.42 -1.16 1.40
CA TRP A 7 -2.53 0.19 1.91
C TRP A 7 -2.14 1.19 0.82
N ARG A 8 -3.11 1.96 0.33
CA ARG A 8 -2.86 3.09 -0.57
C ARG A 8 -2.65 4.35 0.23
N VAL A 9 -1.63 5.13 -0.14
CA VAL A 9 -1.35 6.45 0.43
C VAL A 9 -2.12 7.52 -0.35
N GLU A 10 -2.99 8.22 0.35
CA GLU A 10 -3.81 9.31 -0.18
C GLU A 10 -3.44 10.66 0.45
N GLY A 11 -3.87 11.75 -0.19
CA GLY A 11 -3.55 13.12 0.22
C GLY A 11 -2.30 13.71 -0.44
N THR A 12 -2.19 15.04 -0.39
CA THR A 12 -1.05 15.81 -0.92
C THR A 12 -0.20 16.38 0.21
N ASP A 13 -0.81 17.15 1.12
CA ASP A 13 -0.10 17.83 2.21
C ASP A 13 -0.05 16.99 3.48
N LYS A 14 -1.17 16.33 3.80
CA LYS A 14 -1.27 15.35 4.88
C LYS A 14 -1.56 14.00 4.24
N LEU A 15 -0.68 13.04 4.49
CA LEU A 15 -0.80 11.70 3.95
C LEU A 15 -1.47 10.77 4.95
N PHE A 16 -2.35 9.93 4.45
CA PHE A 16 -3.03 8.90 5.23
C PHE A 16 -3.20 7.64 4.40
N VAL A 17 -3.42 6.50 5.06
CA VAL A 17 -3.62 5.22 4.38
C VAL A 17 -5.09 4.84 4.27
N ARG A 18 -5.44 4.23 3.14
CA ARG A 18 -6.74 3.58 2.92
C ARG A 18 -6.58 2.17 2.41
N LYS A 19 -7.50 1.29 2.81
CA LYS A 19 -7.65 -0.04 2.24
C LYS A 19 -8.07 0.07 0.79
N MET A 20 -7.22 -0.43 -0.09
CA MET A 20 -7.55 -0.67 -1.48
C MET A 20 -7.72 -2.18 -1.68
N PRO A 21 -8.95 -2.65 -1.96
CA PRO A 21 -9.17 -4.05 -2.28
C PRO A 21 -8.40 -4.46 -3.52
N VAL A 22 -7.79 -5.64 -3.48
CA VAL A 22 -7.08 -6.22 -4.62
C VAL A 22 -7.42 -7.68 -4.81
N GLU A 23 -7.32 -8.14 -6.05
CA GLU A 23 -7.38 -9.56 -6.39
C GLU A 23 -5.96 -10.07 -6.61
N ILE A 24 -5.60 -11.18 -5.95
CA ILE A 24 -4.30 -11.84 -6.18
C ILE A 24 -4.45 -12.75 -7.40
N LEU A 25 -3.70 -12.47 -8.46
CA LEU A 25 -3.69 -13.26 -9.69
C LEU A 25 -2.68 -14.39 -9.64
N GLY A 26 -1.64 -14.26 -8.81
CA GLY A 26 -0.60 -15.26 -8.63
C GLY A 26 0.59 -14.72 -7.84
N TYR A 27 1.60 -15.57 -7.67
CA TYR A 27 2.84 -15.22 -6.99
C TYR A 27 4.02 -15.52 -7.92
N ARG A 28 5.04 -14.66 -7.87
CA ARG A 28 6.31 -14.83 -8.58
C ARG A 28 7.44 -14.47 -7.63
N GLU A 29 8.20 -15.48 -7.22
CA GLU A 29 9.28 -15.35 -6.24
C GLU A 29 8.77 -14.71 -4.94
N ASP A 30 9.26 -13.52 -4.61
CA ASP A 30 8.89 -12.72 -3.44
C ASP A 30 7.78 -11.68 -3.73
N MET A 31 7.20 -11.70 -4.93
CA MET A 31 6.16 -10.75 -5.38
C MET A 31 4.79 -11.41 -5.55
N ALA A 32 3.74 -10.66 -5.20
CA ALA A 32 2.36 -10.99 -5.57
C ALA A 32 1.94 -10.19 -6.81
N LEU A 33 1.40 -10.86 -7.82
CA LEU A 33 0.74 -10.20 -8.94
C LEU A 33 -0.69 -9.86 -8.53
N VAL A 34 -1.03 -8.57 -8.59
CA VAL A 34 -2.33 -8.07 -8.13
C VAL A 34 -3.08 -7.30 -9.21
N LYS A 35 -4.41 -7.35 -9.14
CA LYS A 35 -5.32 -6.49 -9.90
C LYS A 35 -6.06 -5.57 -8.94
N GLY A 36 -6.22 -4.30 -9.31
CA GLY A 36 -6.96 -3.30 -8.52
C GLY A 36 -6.21 -2.00 -8.27
N ALA A 37 -4.89 -1.98 -8.47
CA ALA A 37 -4.08 -0.76 -8.43
C ALA A 37 -3.88 -0.17 -9.84
N ALA A 38 -3.78 1.16 -9.93
CA ALA A 38 -3.53 1.90 -11.16
C ALA A 38 -2.14 2.57 -11.15
N PRO A 39 -1.55 2.86 -12.33
CA PRO A 39 -0.33 3.66 -12.40
C PRO A 39 -0.49 4.99 -11.64
N GLY A 40 0.51 5.31 -10.81
CA GLY A 40 0.50 6.50 -9.95
C GLY A 40 -0.03 6.25 -8.53
N ASP A 41 -0.64 5.09 -8.26
CA ASP A 41 -0.99 4.71 -6.90
C ASP A 41 0.27 4.48 -6.05
N ARG A 42 0.32 5.14 -4.90
CA ARG A 42 1.38 4.98 -3.91
C ARG A 42 0.95 3.91 -2.92
N ILE A 43 1.64 2.78 -2.91
CA ILE A 43 1.30 1.63 -2.07
C ILE A 43 2.36 1.44 -0.99
N VAL A 44 1.94 1.18 0.25
CA VAL A 44 2.86 0.87 1.36
C VAL A 44 3.39 -0.55 1.20
N THR A 45 4.71 -0.71 1.26
CA THR A 45 5.38 -2.01 1.12
C THR A 45 6.05 -2.54 2.40
N ALA A 46 6.21 -1.69 3.42
CA ALA A 46 6.84 -2.03 4.70
C ALA A 46 6.02 -1.51 5.89
N GLY A 47 6.05 -2.23 7.02
CA GLY A 47 5.28 -1.85 8.21
C GLY A 47 3.76 -2.01 8.07
N VAL A 48 3.28 -2.72 7.04
CA VAL A 48 1.86 -2.85 6.69
C VAL A 48 0.98 -3.43 7.81
N SER A 49 1.57 -4.21 8.72
CA SER A 49 0.88 -4.83 9.86
C SER A 49 0.64 -3.86 11.02
N LEU A 50 1.25 -2.68 11.01
CA LEU A 50 1.16 -1.68 12.08
C LEU A 50 0.09 -0.61 11.81
N LEU A 51 -0.52 -0.63 10.62
CA LEU A 51 -1.41 0.42 10.14
C LEU A 51 -2.89 0.06 10.34
N LEU A 52 -3.68 1.08 10.61
CA LEU A 52 -5.14 1.09 10.60
C LEU A 52 -5.67 2.03 9.51
N GLU A 53 -6.94 1.83 9.12
CA GLU A 53 -7.60 2.69 8.13
C GLU A 53 -7.61 4.15 8.61
N GLY A 54 -7.13 5.05 7.76
CA GLY A 54 -7.07 6.49 8.06
C GLY A 54 -5.84 6.93 8.85
N ASP A 55 -4.94 6.02 9.22
CA ASP A 55 -3.73 6.39 9.96
C ASP A 55 -2.89 7.39 9.17
N PRO A 56 -2.36 8.44 9.84
CA PRO A 56 -1.44 9.37 9.21
C PRO A 56 -0.12 8.68 8.94
N VAL A 57 0.50 8.98 7.80
CA VAL A 57 1.80 8.43 7.43
C VAL A 57 2.74 9.51 6.93
N THR A 58 4.04 9.24 6.99
CA THR A 58 5.08 10.05 6.36
C THR A 58 5.88 9.16 5.41
N LEU A 59 6.24 9.68 4.25
CA LEU A 59 7.09 8.93 3.33
C LEU A 59 8.49 8.78 3.93
N TYR A 60 8.92 7.53 4.06
CA TYR A 60 10.28 7.25 4.50
C TYR A 60 11.29 7.84 3.50
N THR A 61 12.17 8.70 4.00
CA THR A 61 13.32 9.20 3.24
C THR A 61 14.56 8.59 3.86
N PRO A 62 15.32 7.75 3.12
CA PRO A 62 16.56 7.20 3.64
C PRO A 62 17.57 8.32 3.92
N PRO A 63 18.43 8.18 4.95
CA PRO A 63 19.51 9.13 5.16
C PRO A 63 20.47 9.18 3.97
N GLY A 64 20.84 10.39 3.52
CA GLY A 64 21.83 10.61 2.46
C GLY A 64 21.28 10.74 1.04
N GLN A 65 19.96 10.96 0.90
CA GLN A 65 19.31 11.30 -0.37
C GLN A 65 19.13 12.81 -0.53
#